data_AF-A0A7S6PV93-F1
#
_entry.id   AF-A0A7S6PV93-F1
#
_cell.length_a   1.000
_cell.length_b   1.000
_cell.length_c   1.000
_cell.angle_alpha   90.00
_cell.angle_beta   90.00
_cell.angle_gamma   90.00
#
_symmetry.space_group_name_H-M   'P 1'
#
loop_
_entity.id
_entity.type
_entity.pdbx_description
1 polymer ?
#
loop_
_entity_poly.entity_id
_entity_poly.type
_entity_poly.pdbx_seq_one_letter_code
_entity_poly.pdbx_strand_id
1 'polypeptide(L)'
;MIKKTQKKIKQNKRNRIANRHYRSTAQNLLKALKAKIKELKTTGLCFNEKAQADLLYLQSKIYSAFDKATQRGAMHKNAAKRKRLQSQLAQNAFMSLR
;
A
#
# COMPACT_ATOMS: atom_id res chain seq x y z
N MET A 1 28.94 24.09 -17.17
CA MET A 1 27.56 23.54 -17.12
C MET A 1 27.48 22.02 -17.03
N ILE A 2 28.32 21.25 -17.74
CA ILE A 2 28.23 19.78 -17.89
C ILE A 2 28.23 19.01 -16.54
N LYS A 3 29.07 19.40 -15.58
CA LYS A 3 29.17 18.75 -14.25
C LYS A 3 27.85 18.80 -13.45
N LYS A 4 27.11 19.93 -13.50
CA LYS A 4 25.82 20.10 -12.79
C LYS A 4 24.74 19.18 -13.39
N THR A 5 24.71 19.04 -14.72
CA THR A 5 23.75 18.19 -15.43
C THR A 5 23.98 16.71 -15.13
N GLN A 6 25.23 16.24 -15.19
CA GLN A 6 25.57 14.84 -14.86
C GLN A 6 25.20 14.49 -13.42
N LYS A 7 25.42 15.40 -12.46
CA LYS A 7 24.98 15.24 -11.07
C LYS A 7 23.46 15.06 -10.97
N LYS A 8 22.67 15.92 -11.64
CA LYS A 8 21.20 15.82 -11.66
C LYS A 8 20.73 14.49 -12.25
N ILE A 9 21.35 14.03 -13.34
CA ILE A 9 21.02 12.73 -13.95
C ILE A 9 21.25 11.57 -12.97
N LYS A 10 22.41 11.53 -12.30
CA LYS A 10 22.72 10.49 -11.31
C LYS A 10 21.74 10.54 -10.13
N GLN A 11 21.42 11.73 -9.62
CA GLN A 11 20.44 11.89 -8.55
C GLN A 11 19.04 11.42 -8.96
N ASN A 12 18.58 11.80 -10.16
CA ASN A 12 17.27 11.41 -10.66
C ASN A 12 17.17 9.89 -10.85
N LYS A 13 18.22 9.23 -11.34
CA LYS A 13 18.28 7.77 -11.46
C LYS A 13 18.12 7.09 -10.08
N ARG A 14 18.86 7.56 -9.07
CA ARG A 14 18.78 7.03 -7.69
C ARG A 14 17.40 7.27 -7.08
N ASN A 15 16.90 8.50 -7.15
CA ASN A 15 15.58 8.87 -6.63
C ASN A 15 14.46 8.07 -7.31
N ARG A 16 14.57 7.83 -8.63
CA ARG A 16 13.60 7.02 -9.39
C ARG A 16 13.51 5.59 -8.85
N ILE A 17 14.64 4.95 -8.57
CA ILE A 17 14.68 3.57 -8.05
C ILE A 17 14.08 3.51 -6.64
N ALA A 18 14.50 4.42 -5.74
CA ALA A 18 13.95 4.48 -4.38
C ALA A 18 12.44 4.77 -4.37
N ASN A 19 11.98 5.74 -5.16
CA ASN A 19 10.57 6.09 -5.27
C ASN A 19 9.74 4.96 -5.88
N ARG A 20 10.31 4.23 -6.85
CA ARG A 20 9.68 3.03 -7.41
C ARG A 20 9.45 2.00 -6.32
N HIS A 21 10.47 1.70 -5.51
CA HIS A 21 10.36 0.73 -4.41
C HIS A 21 9.25 1.12 -3.42
N TYR A 22 9.26 2.34 -2.89
CA TYR A 22 8.22 2.79 -1.97
C TYR A 22 6.80 2.70 -2.56
N ARG A 23 6.62 3.08 -3.82
CA ARG A 23 5.33 2.99 -4.52
C ARG A 23 4.90 1.54 -4.74
N SER A 24 5.80 0.70 -5.24
CA SER A 24 5.47 -0.69 -5.56
C SER A 24 5.16 -1.48 -4.29
N THR A 25 5.92 -1.30 -3.21
CA THR A 25 5.66 -1.97 -1.93
C THR A 25 4.26 -1.63 -1.40
N ALA A 26 3.89 -0.35 -1.37
CA ALA A 26 2.56 0.07 -0.90
C ALA A 26 1.43 -0.47 -1.79
N GLN A 27 1.61 -0.45 -3.13
CA GLN A 27 0.63 -1.00 -4.06
C GLN A 27 0.49 -2.52 -3.97
N ASN A 28 1.60 -3.23 -3.79
CA ASN A 28 1.62 -4.69 -3.69
C ASN A 28 0.91 -5.15 -2.41
N LEU A 29 1.14 -4.47 -1.28
CA LEU A 29 0.41 -4.76 -0.04
C LEU A 29 -1.11 -4.56 -0.22
N LEU A 30 -1.52 -3.48 -0.89
CA LEU A 30 -2.94 -3.25 -1.20
C LEU A 30 -3.54 -4.34 -2.11
N LYS A 31 -2.78 -4.81 -3.11
CA LYS A 31 -3.20 -5.93 -3.97
C LYS A 31 -3.33 -7.23 -3.17
N ALA A 32 -2.37 -7.52 -2.29
CA ALA A 32 -2.40 -8.69 -1.41
C ALA A 32 -3.66 -8.67 -0.51
N LEU A 33 -4.02 -7.52 0.05
CA LEU A 33 -5.25 -7.39 0.85
C LEU A 33 -6.49 -7.73 0.04
N LYS A 34 -6.61 -7.18 -1.17
CA LYS A 34 -7.76 -7.46 -2.06
C LYS A 34 -7.84 -8.94 -2.43
N ALA A 35 -6.70 -9.57 -2.72
CA ALA A 35 -6.64 -10.99 -3.02
C ALA A 35 -7.08 -11.82 -1.81
N LYS A 36 -6.61 -11.49 -0.60
CA LYS A 36 -6.99 -12.21 0.62
C LYS A 36 -8.47 -12.06 0.95
N ILE A 37 -9.03 -10.85 0.81
CA ILE A 37 -10.47 -10.63 0.98
C ILE A 37 -11.27 -11.46 -0.03
N LYS A 38 -10.83 -11.54 -1.29
CA LYS A 38 -11.50 -12.36 -2.31
C LYS A 38 -11.46 -13.84 -1.96
N GLU A 39 -10.30 -14.34 -1.54
CA GLU A 39 -10.11 -15.73 -1.10
C GLU A 39 -11.02 -16.11 0.09
N LEU A 40 -11.11 -15.22 1.09
CA LEU A 40 -11.97 -15.43 2.26
C LEU A 40 -13.46 -15.42 1.90
N LYS A 41 -13.86 -14.58 0.94
CA LYS A 41 -15.24 -14.58 0.41
C LYS A 41 -15.58 -15.87 -0.31
N THR A 42 -14.66 -16.44 -1.09
CA THR A 42 -14.90 -17.68 -1.83
C THR A 42 -14.90 -18.93 -0.95
N THR A 43 -14.13 -18.92 0.15
CA THR A 43 -13.98 -20.09 1.04
C THR A 43 -15.03 -20.14 2.16
N GLY A 44 -15.83 -19.09 2.34
CA GLY A 44 -16.81 -19.01 3.43
C GLY A 44 -16.20 -18.82 4.83
N LEU A 45 -14.86 -18.70 4.93
CA LEU A 45 -14.11 -18.51 6.19
C LEU A 45 -14.17 -17.07 6.73
N CYS A 46 -15.21 -16.31 6.36
CA CYS A 46 -15.44 -14.92 6.75
C CYS A 46 -15.34 -14.70 8.28
N PHE A 47 -15.72 -15.73 9.05
CA PHE A 47 -15.87 -15.67 10.50
C PHE A 47 -14.71 -16.31 11.28
N ASN A 48 -13.62 -16.71 10.61
CA ASN A 48 -12.45 -17.22 11.30
C ASN A 48 -11.67 -16.07 11.95
N GLU A 49 -11.57 -16.06 13.28
CA GLU A 49 -10.84 -15.04 14.05
C GLU A 49 -9.40 -14.85 13.58
N LYS A 50 -8.73 -15.95 13.19
CA LYS A 50 -7.37 -15.90 12.66
C LYS A 50 -7.31 -15.14 11.33
N ALA A 51 -8.30 -15.36 10.45
CA ALA A 51 -8.38 -14.65 9.18
C ALA A 51 -8.64 -13.15 9.38
N GLN A 52 -9.43 -12.78 10.39
CA GLN A 52 -9.66 -11.37 10.75
C GLN A 52 -8.40 -10.71 11.31
N ALA A 53 -7.67 -11.40 12.19
CA ALA A 53 -6.39 -10.92 12.72
C ALA A 53 -5.35 -10.69 11.60
N ASP A 54 -5.26 -11.62 10.65
CA ASP A 54 -4.37 -11.50 9.48
C ASP A 54 -4.72 -10.28 8.61
N LEU A 55 -6.02 -10.02 8.38
CA LEU A 55 -6.48 -8.85 7.63
C LEU A 55 -6.12 -7.53 8.33
N LEU A 56 -6.33 -7.44 9.65
CA LEU A 56 -5.96 -6.27 10.46
C LEU A 56 -4.45 -6.03 10.45
N TYR A 57 -3.66 -7.10 10.54
CA TYR A 57 -2.21 -7.02 10.45
C TYR A 57 -1.75 -6.53 9.08
N LEU A 58 -2.37 -7.02 7.99
CA LEU A 58 -2.05 -6.56 6.65
C LEU A 58 -2.43 -5.09 6.44
N GLN A 59 -3.53 -4.64 7.02
CA GLN A 59 -3.94 -3.25 6.99
C GLN A 59 -2.97 -2.32 7.72
N SER A 60 -2.48 -2.72 8.90
CA SER A 60 -1.48 -1.92 9.64
C SER A 60 -0.19 -1.75 8.82
N LYS A 61 0.25 -2.80 8.12
CA LYS A 61 1.36 -2.75 7.17
C LYS A 61 1.08 -1.80 6.00
N ILE A 62 -0.12 -1.84 5.44
CA ILE A 62 -0.53 -0.94 4.35
C ILE A 62 -0.45 0.52 4.80
N TYR A 63 -0.94 0.84 6.00
CA TYR A 63 -0.92 2.20 6.52
C TYR A 63 0.51 2.69 6.72
N SER A 64 1.35 1.87 7.37
CA SER A 64 2.77 2.13 7.56
C SER A 64 3.51 2.35 6.23
N ALA A 65 3.24 1.52 5.22
CA ALA A 65 3.86 1.65 3.90
C ALA A 65 3.45 2.94 3.18
N PHE A 66 2.17 3.32 3.24
CA PHE A 66 1.70 4.59 2.66
C PHE A 66 2.23 5.82 3.42
N ASP A 67 2.41 5.74 4.75
CA ASP A 67 2.97 6.85 5.54
C ASP A 67 4.44 7.04 5.17
N LYS A 68 5.20 5.95 5.15
CA LYS A 68 6.61 5.99 4.74
C LYS A 68 6.76 6.52 3.29
N ALA A 69 5.89 6.10 2.38
CA ALA A 69 5.91 6.57 1.00
C ALA A 69 5.57 8.07 0.86
N THR A 70 4.70 8.61 1.73
CA THR A 70 4.36 10.04 1.73
C THR A 70 5.44 10.89 2.40
N GLN A 71 5.94 10.47 3.56
CA GLN A 71 7.05 11.13 4.26
C GLN A 71 8.30 11.23 3.39
N ARG A 72 8.60 10.19 2.59
CA ARG A 72 9.73 10.18 1.66
C ARG A 72 9.49 10.96 0.36
N GLY A 73 8.31 11.59 0.19
CA GLY A 73 7.95 12.33 -1.01
C GLY A 73 7.70 11.46 -2.24
N ALA A 74 7.67 10.13 -2.09
CA ALA A 74 7.38 9.22 -3.19
C ALA A 74 5.89 9.28 -3.59
N MET A 75 4.98 9.63 -2.68
CA MET A 75 3.56 9.83 -2.98
C MET A 75 3.05 11.17 -2.43
N HIS A 76 2.12 11.79 -3.15
CA HIS A 76 1.42 12.96 -2.64
C HIS A 76 0.43 12.55 -1.52
N LYS A 77 0.31 13.38 -0.48
CA LYS A 77 -0.56 13.16 0.67
C LYS A 77 -1.99 12.76 0.29
N ASN A 78 -2.59 13.46 -0.68
CA ASN A 78 -3.97 13.18 -1.10
C ASN A 78 -4.08 11.85 -1.85
N ALA A 79 -3.05 11.48 -2.62
CA ALA A 79 -3.04 10.19 -3.31
C ALA A 79 -2.99 9.03 -2.32
N ALA A 80 -2.16 9.15 -1.27
CA ALA A 80 -2.10 8.15 -0.21
C ALA A 80 -3.41 8.08 0.61
N LYS A 81 -4.00 9.23 0.97
CA LYS A 81 -5.30 9.30 1.66
C LYS A 81 -6.40 8.54 0.89
N ARG A 82 -6.51 8.77 -0.42
CA ARG A 82 -7.47 8.04 -1.28
C ARG A 82 -7.24 6.53 -1.27
N LYS A 83 -5.98 6.08 -1.29
CA LYS A 83 -5.65 4.65 -1.25
C LYS A 83 -5.91 4.01 0.12
N ARG A 84 -5.70 4.75 1.21
CA ARG A 84 -6.10 4.29 2.55
C ARG A 84 -7.61 4.13 2.68
N LEU A 85 -8.37 5.12 2.22
CA LEU A 85 -9.82 5.05 2.21
C LEU A 85 -10.29 3.82 1.41
N GLN A 86 -9.71 3.58 0.23
CA GLN A 86 -10.01 2.38 -0.56
C GLN A 86 -9.73 1.07 0.22
N SER A 87 -8.61 1.00 0.95
CA SER A 87 -8.27 -0.16 1.77
C SER A 87 -9.28 -0.37 2.90
N GLN A 88 -9.70 0.72 3.55
CA GLN A 88 -10.65 0.70 4.66
C GLN A 88 -12.05 0.29 4.21
N LEU A 89 -12.54 0.87 3.10
CA LEU A 89 -13.83 0.50 2.52
C LEU A 89 -13.87 -0.98 2.12
N ALA A 90 -12.78 -1.51 1.56
CA ALA A 90 -12.70 -2.93 1.19
C ALA A 90 -12.84 -3.86 2.40
N GLN A 91 -12.25 -3.48 3.54
CA GLN A 91 -12.36 -4.23 4.78
C GLN A 91 -13.73 -4.07 5.44
N ASN A 92 -14.26 -2.85 5.50
CA ASN A 92 -15.60 -2.61 6.07
C ASN A 92 -16.66 -3.40 5.32
N ALA A 93 -16.59 -3.43 3.98
CA ALA A 93 -17.47 -4.24 3.14
C ALA A 93 -17.27 -5.75 3.29
N PHE A 94 -16.16 -6.19 3.88
CA PHE A 94 -15.96 -7.59 4.27
C PHE A 94 -16.56 -7.86 5.66
N MET A 95 -16.32 -6.98 6.63
CA MET A 95 -16.84 -7.11 7.99
C MET A 95 -18.35 -6.90 8.11
N SER A 96 -18.97 -6.17 7.16
CA SER A 96 -20.41 -5.94 7.12
C SER A 96 -21.20 -7.10 6.51
N LEU A 97 -20.54 -8.12 5.96
CA LEU A 97 -21.19 -9.36 5.49
C LEU A 97 -21.46 -10.33 6.65
N ARG A 98 -21.58 -9.79 7.87
CA ARG A 98 -21.82 -10.52 9.12
C ARG A 98 -23.31 -10.74 9.34
#